data_AF-X1MBR3-F1
#
_entry.id   AF-X1MBR3-F1
#
_cell.length_a   1.000
_cell.length_b   1.000
_cell.length_c   1.000
_cell.angle_alpha   90.00
_cell.angle_beta   90.00
_cell.angle_gamma   90.00
#
_symmetry.space_group_name_H-M   'P 1'
#
loop_
_entity.id
_entity.type
_entity.pdbx_description
1 polymer ?
#
loop_
_entity_poly.entity_id
_entity_poly.type
_entity_poly.pdbx_seq_one_letter_code
_entity_poly.pdbx_strand_id
1 'polypeptide(L)'
;PESYWLNLKKLYEAVDHPGFGISCHLGGWRGTPEEKVEADRLVAPWVCHTHIAGNITEGPLEEKLANLQNAGYEGYYSVEHHSAKNEYTEVAIQLAKVRAVLEQWRTAS
;
A
#
# COMPACT_ATOMS: atom_id res chain seq x y z
N PRO A 1 -14.18 12.61 3.44
CA PRO A 1 -13.34 11.60 4.13
C PRO A 1 -11.97 11.49 3.44
N GLU A 2 -10.97 11.10 4.22
CA GLU A 2 -9.56 10.90 3.85
C GLU A 2 -9.35 9.78 2.82
N SER A 3 -10.33 8.89 2.64
CA SER A 3 -10.35 7.90 1.56
C SER A 3 -10.54 8.48 0.14
N TYR A 4 -10.64 9.81 -0.01
CA TYR A 4 -10.46 10.49 -1.31
C TYR A 4 -9.14 11.24 -1.31
N TRP A 5 -8.35 11.07 -2.38
CA TRP A 5 -6.99 11.64 -2.50
C TRP A 5 -6.92 13.13 -2.14
N LEU A 6 -7.77 13.97 -2.75
CA LEU A 6 -7.74 15.42 -2.53
C LEU A 6 -8.03 15.82 -1.07
N ASN A 7 -8.73 14.96 -0.31
CA ASN A 7 -8.98 15.21 1.11
C ASN A 7 -7.77 14.80 1.96
N LEU A 8 -7.16 13.63 1.69
CA LEU A 8 -5.95 13.23 2.41
C LEU A 8 -4.80 14.21 2.16
N LYS A 9 -4.62 14.66 0.92
CA LYS A 9 -3.63 15.67 0.55
C LYS A 9 -3.75 16.94 1.41
N LYS A 10 -4.97 17.48 1.53
CA LYS A 10 -5.23 18.64 2.41
C LYS A 10 -4.88 18.35 3.87
N LEU A 11 -5.19 17.15 4.37
CA LEU A 11 -4.85 16.78 5.74
C LEU A 11 -3.34 16.71 5.95
N TYR A 12 -2.62 16.00 5.07
CA TYR A 12 -1.17 15.84 5.17
C TYR A 12 -0.45 17.20 5.10
N GLU A 13 -0.82 18.04 4.12
CA GLU A 13 -0.28 19.39 3.95
C GLU A 13 -0.63 20.34 5.11
N ALA A 14 -1.75 20.11 5.81
CA ALA A 14 -2.12 20.91 6.97
C ALA A 14 -1.38 20.50 8.25
N VAL A 15 -0.97 19.23 8.37
CA VAL A 15 -0.17 18.76 9.52
C VAL A 15 1.28 19.20 9.39
N ASP A 16 1.85 19.14 8.18
CA ASP A 16 3.19 19.65 7.83
C ASP A 16 4.28 19.35 8.89
N HIS A 17 4.40 18.06 9.26
CA HIS A 17 5.32 17.63 10.31
C HIS A 17 6.07 16.36 9.89
N PRO A 18 7.42 16.29 10.07
CA PRO A 18 8.21 15.13 9.63
C PRO A 18 7.87 13.84 10.38
N GLY A 19 7.27 13.94 11.56
CA GLY A 19 6.76 12.81 12.33
C GLY A 19 5.36 12.32 11.91
N PHE A 20 4.74 12.94 10.92
CA PHE A 20 3.43 12.54 10.40
C PHE A 20 3.58 11.82 9.07
N GLY A 21 3.07 10.59 9.00
CA GLY A 21 3.06 9.76 7.80
C GLY A 21 1.76 8.98 7.69
N ILE A 22 1.55 8.36 6.54
CA ILE A 22 0.31 7.67 6.21
C ILE A 22 0.47 6.16 6.44
N SER A 23 -0.40 5.60 7.28
CA SER A 23 -0.69 4.17 7.25
C SER A 23 -1.67 3.91 6.11
N CYS A 24 -1.17 3.37 5.01
CA CYS A 24 -1.93 3.27 3.76
C CYS A 24 -2.47 1.87 3.53
N HIS A 25 -3.79 1.74 3.46
CA HIS A 25 -4.43 0.55 2.92
C HIS A 25 -4.42 0.63 1.39
N LEU A 26 -3.59 -0.18 0.74
CA LEU A 26 -3.39 -0.12 -0.71
C LEU A 26 -4.70 -0.43 -1.46
N GLY A 27 -5.03 0.39 -2.45
CA GLY A 27 -6.29 0.28 -3.20
C GLY A 27 -7.56 0.62 -2.40
N GLY A 28 -7.44 1.12 -1.18
CA GLY A 28 -8.56 1.51 -0.29
C GLY A 28 -9.26 2.83 -0.68
N TRP A 29 -8.92 3.40 -1.82
CA TRP A 29 -9.39 4.71 -2.27
C TRP A 29 -10.84 4.68 -2.81
N ARG A 30 -11.52 5.80 -2.61
CA ARG A 30 -12.79 6.16 -3.27
C ARG A 30 -12.52 7.04 -4.49
N GLY A 31 -13.43 6.99 -5.46
CA GLY A 31 -13.28 7.67 -6.76
C GLY A 31 -13.48 6.71 -7.92
N THR A 32 -13.22 7.19 -9.14
CA THR A 32 -13.16 6.36 -10.34
C THR A 32 -11.96 5.40 -10.28
N PRO A 33 -11.93 4.31 -11.06
CA PRO A 33 -10.79 3.41 -11.10
C PRO A 33 -9.45 4.13 -11.35
N GLU A 34 -9.44 5.12 -12.24
CA GLU A 34 -8.26 5.91 -12.60
C GLU A 34 -7.80 6.79 -11.42
N GLU A 35 -8.74 7.42 -10.72
CA GLU A 35 -8.43 8.22 -9.52
C GLU A 35 -7.81 7.36 -8.42
N LYS A 36 -8.27 6.11 -8.25
CA LYS A 36 -7.72 5.21 -7.24
C LYS A 36 -6.29 4.77 -7.56
N VAL A 37 -6.02 4.44 -8.83
CA VAL A 37 -4.68 4.08 -9.30
C VAL A 37 -3.72 5.24 -9.09
N GLU A 38 -4.14 6.45 -9.47
CA GLU A 38 -3.33 7.64 -9.29
C GLU A 38 -3.13 7.98 -7.80
N ALA A 39 -4.14 7.79 -6.95
CA ALA A 39 -4.02 8.01 -5.51
C ALA A 39 -2.98 7.08 -4.86
N ASP A 40 -2.94 5.79 -5.23
CA ASP A 40 -1.90 4.86 -4.73
C ASP A 40 -0.49 5.31 -5.13
N ARG A 41 -0.32 5.88 -6.33
CA ARG A 41 0.98 6.37 -6.81
C ARG A 41 1.38 7.65 -6.09
N LEU A 42 0.45 8.58 -5.93
CA LEU A 42 0.71 9.90 -5.34
C LEU A 42 0.91 9.85 -3.82
N VAL A 43 0.26 8.92 -3.12
CA VAL A 43 0.44 8.77 -1.66
C VAL A 43 1.78 8.15 -1.30
N ALA A 44 2.41 7.38 -2.20
CA ALA A 44 3.58 6.56 -1.90
C ALA A 44 4.71 7.30 -1.16
N PRO A 45 5.08 8.55 -1.50
CA PRO A 45 6.11 9.30 -0.77
C PRO A 45 5.74 9.67 0.67
N TRP A 46 4.46 9.58 1.04
CA TRP A 46 3.95 9.92 2.38
C TRP A 46 3.72 8.67 3.25
N VAL A 47 3.86 7.48 2.68
CA VAL A 47 3.58 6.22 3.36
C VAL A 47 4.67 5.90 4.37
N CYS A 48 4.28 5.61 5.61
CA CYS A 48 5.17 5.10 6.65
C CYS A 48 4.79 3.68 7.13
N HIS A 49 3.60 3.20 6.76
CA HIS A 49 3.13 1.84 7.04
C HIS A 49 2.12 1.40 5.98
N THR A 50 2.02 0.09 5.70
CA THR A 50 1.10 -0.44 4.67
C THR A 50 0.12 -1.46 5.26
N HIS A 51 -1.11 -1.46 4.77
CA HIS A 51 -1.99 -2.62 4.85
C HIS A 51 -2.21 -3.14 3.41
N ILE A 52 -1.63 -4.29 3.09
CA ILE A 52 -1.76 -4.94 1.78
C ILE A 52 -2.86 -6.01 1.88
N ALA A 53 -4.02 -5.72 1.29
CA ALA A 53 -5.17 -6.61 1.34
C ALA A 53 -5.10 -7.79 0.36
N GLY A 54 -5.93 -8.81 0.57
CA GLY A 54 -5.96 -10.04 -0.23
C GLY A 54 -6.13 -9.82 -1.72
N ASN A 55 -7.07 -8.96 -2.12
CA ASN A 55 -7.31 -8.60 -3.51
C ASN A 55 -6.11 -7.93 -4.19
N ILE A 56 -5.26 -7.23 -3.43
CA ILE A 56 -4.00 -6.68 -3.94
C ILE A 56 -3.02 -7.81 -4.22
N THR A 57 -2.88 -8.75 -3.28
CA THR A 57 -2.00 -9.93 -3.45
C THR A 57 -2.46 -10.92 -4.52
N GLU A 58 -3.71 -10.82 -5.00
CA GLU A 58 -4.27 -11.66 -6.06
C GLU A 58 -4.26 -10.99 -7.44
N GLY A 59 -3.90 -9.72 -7.51
CA GLY A 59 -3.88 -8.96 -8.75
C GLY A 59 -2.66 -8.05 -8.85
N PRO A 60 -2.81 -6.74 -8.63
CA PRO A 60 -1.81 -5.73 -9.00
C PRO A 60 -0.62 -5.62 -8.02
N LEU A 61 -0.25 -6.71 -7.33
CA LEU A 61 0.72 -6.67 -6.23
C LEU A 61 2.03 -6.00 -6.63
N GLU A 62 2.67 -6.48 -7.69
CA GLU A 62 3.98 -5.96 -8.13
C GLU A 62 3.90 -4.48 -8.51
N GLU A 63 2.87 -4.07 -9.26
CA GLU A 63 2.64 -2.66 -9.61
C GLU A 63 2.51 -1.77 -8.36
N LYS A 64 1.71 -2.21 -7.38
CA LYS A 64 1.48 -1.42 -6.16
C LYS A 64 2.71 -1.35 -5.28
N LEU A 65 3.49 -2.43 -5.17
CA LEU A 65 4.76 -2.39 -4.46
C LEU A 65 5.78 -1.51 -5.19
N ALA A 66 5.80 -1.53 -6.54
CA ALA A 66 6.73 -0.73 -7.32
C ALA A 66 6.52 0.77 -7.11
N ASN A 67 5.28 1.22 -6.90
CA ASN A 67 5.01 2.62 -6.51
C ASN A 67 5.75 3.02 -5.22
N LEU A 68 5.74 2.15 -4.20
CA LEU A 68 6.45 2.37 -2.93
C LEU A 68 7.98 2.32 -3.13
N GLN A 69 8.48 1.32 -3.86
CA GLN A 69 9.90 1.19 -4.15
C GLN A 69 10.44 2.42 -4.91
N ASN A 70 9.74 2.87 -5.95
CA ASN A 70 10.11 4.05 -6.73
C ASN A 70 10.05 5.35 -5.92
N ALA A 71 9.23 5.39 -4.87
CA ALA A 71 9.18 6.51 -3.92
C ALA A 71 10.27 6.44 -2.82
N GLY A 72 11.11 5.40 -2.82
CA GLY A 72 12.14 5.22 -1.80
C GLY A 72 11.60 4.74 -0.45
N TYR A 73 10.50 3.99 -0.44
CA TYR A 73 9.94 3.45 0.80
C TYR A 73 10.89 2.42 1.45
N GLU A 74 11.33 2.71 2.68
CA GLU A 74 12.25 1.86 3.46
C GLU A 74 11.55 1.08 4.59
N GLY A 75 10.22 1.25 4.72
CA GLY A 75 9.44 0.61 5.77
C GLY A 75 9.11 -0.86 5.48
N TYR A 76 8.36 -1.47 6.39
CA TYR A 76 7.88 -2.85 6.23
C TYR A 76 6.64 -2.92 5.33
N TYR A 77 6.56 -3.98 4.53
CA TYR A 77 5.40 -4.32 3.71
C TYR A 77 4.47 -5.25 4.51
N SER A 78 3.57 -4.65 5.30
CA SER A 78 2.60 -5.38 6.12
C SER A 78 1.34 -5.74 5.33
N VAL A 79 0.80 -6.94 5.60
CA VAL A 79 -0.41 -7.50 4.96
C VAL A 79 -1.58 -7.47 5.94
N GLU A 80 -2.79 -7.35 5.43
CA GLU A 80 -4.02 -7.40 6.21
C GLU A 80 -5.03 -8.34 5.54
N HIS A 81 -5.42 -9.41 6.22
CA HIS A 81 -6.57 -10.22 5.85
C HIS A 81 -7.76 -9.81 6.73
N HIS A 82 -8.96 -9.79 6.14
CA HIS A 82 -10.15 -9.31 6.82
C HIS A 82 -11.44 -9.95 6.25
N SER A 83 -11.37 -11.20 5.80
CA SER A 83 -12.54 -11.93 5.26
C SER A 83 -13.40 -12.59 6.34
N ALA A 84 -12.91 -12.59 7.59
CA ALA A 84 -13.37 -13.36 8.73
C ALA A 84 -13.28 -14.89 8.53
N LYS A 85 -12.42 -15.36 7.62
CA LYS A 85 -12.25 -16.79 7.27
C LYS A 85 -10.78 -17.15 7.17
N ASN A 86 -10.36 -18.18 7.89
CA ASN A 86 -8.99 -18.73 7.85
C ASN A 86 -7.87 -17.68 7.99
N GLU A 87 -8.11 -16.63 8.79
CA GLU A 87 -7.29 -15.40 8.87
C GLU A 87 -5.77 -15.66 8.91
N TYR A 88 -5.30 -16.53 9.81
CA TYR A 88 -3.88 -16.83 9.92
C TYR A 88 -3.29 -17.49 8.67
N THR A 89 -4.04 -18.40 8.06
CA THR A 89 -3.61 -19.08 6.83
C THR A 89 -3.54 -18.09 5.68
N GLU A 90 -4.54 -17.24 5.53
CA GLU A 90 -4.59 -16.26 4.46
C GLU A 90 -3.52 -15.17 4.61
N VAL A 91 -3.28 -14.69 5.84
CA VAL A 91 -2.15 -13.79 6.14
C VAL A 91 -0.81 -14.43 5.76
N ALA A 92 -0.61 -15.72 6.07
CA ALA A 92 0.63 -16.42 5.71
C ALA A 92 0.82 -16.49 4.18
N ILE A 93 -0.26 -16.75 3.43
CA ILE A 93 -0.24 -16.77 1.96
C ILE A 93 0.06 -15.38 1.39
N GLN A 94 -0.62 -14.34 1.88
CA GLN A 94 -0.40 -12.96 1.48
C GLN A 94 1.06 -12.54 1.70
N LEU A 95 1.61 -12.85 2.89
CA LEU A 95 2.99 -12.52 3.22
C LEU A 95 3.98 -13.28 2.33
N ALA A 96 3.71 -14.54 2.00
CA ALA A 96 4.55 -15.31 1.07
C ALA A 96 4.60 -14.67 -0.33
N LYS A 97 3.47 -14.16 -0.83
CA LYS A 97 3.40 -13.46 -2.12
C LYS A 97 4.18 -12.15 -2.12
N VAL A 98 4.05 -11.33 -1.06
CA VAL A 98 4.85 -10.11 -0.89
C VAL A 98 6.34 -10.43 -0.90
N ARG A 99 6.76 -11.44 -0.13
CA ARG A 99 8.17 -11.88 -0.08
C ARG A 99 8.69 -12.32 -1.44
N ALA A 100 7.87 -13.00 -2.26
CA ALA A 100 8.28 -13.43 -3.59
C ALA A 100 8.62 -12.25 -4.50
N VAL A 101 7.81 -11.18 -4.50
CA VAL A 101 8.09 -9.96 -5.28
C VAL A 101 9.38 -9.28 -4.80
N LEU A 102 9.54 -9.11 -3.48
CA LEU A 102 10.74 -8.48 -2.92
C LEU A 102 12.02 -9.28 -3.24
N GLU A 103 11.94 -10.61 -3.20
CA GLU A 103 13.06 -11.49 -3.54
C GLU A 103 13.40 -11.45 -5.04
N GLN A 104 12.40 -11.34 -5.91
CA GLN A 104 12.61 -11.14 -7.34
C GLN A 104 13.40 -9.86 -7.61
N TRP A 105 13.03 -8.74 -6.99
CA TRP A 105 13.76 -7.48 -7.16
C TRP A 105 15.18 -7.55 -6.61
N ARG A 106 15.37 -8.22 -5.46
CA ARG A 106 16.67 -8.40 -4.83
C ARG A 106 17.64 -9.21 -5.70
N THR A 107 17.13 -10.20 -6.44
CA THR A 107 17.97 -11.08 -7.28
C THR A 107 18.12 -10.61 -8.73
N ALA A 108 17.27 -9.68 -9.19
CA ALA A 108 17.36 -9.04 -10.50
C ALA A 108 18.32 -7.83 -10.54
N SER A 109 18.81 -7.36 -9.38
CA SER A 109 19.70 -6.19 -9.22
C SER A 109 21.18 -6.56 -9.26
#